data_AF-A0A327RH72-F1
#
_entry.id   AF-A0A327RH72-F1
#
_cell.length_a   1.000
_cell.length_b   1.000
_cell.length_c   1.000
_cell.angle_alpha   90.00
_cell.angle_beta   90.00
_cell.angle_gamma   90.00
#
_symmetry.space_group_name_H-M   'P 1'
#
loop_
_entity.id
_entity.type
_entity.pdbx_description
1 polymer ?
#
loop_
_entity_poly.entity_id
_entity_poly.type
_entity_poly.pdbx_seq_one_letter_code
_entity_poly.pdbx_strand_id
1 'polypeptide(L)'
;MAIKFKAQAKRNPQDITLPEKYYASAIADGEVDLDVLSEQIAYECTVTESDCYAVLLSLERNIIRSLDQGRIVKLGRLGNFQVSVSSEGRDTPEEVNAGLITKARVLFRPGRRLRSLLTDLTYKKAS
;
A
#
# COMPACT_ATOMS: atom_id res chain seq x y z
N MET A 1 -10.71 17.25 7.23
CA MET A 1 -9.64 17.70 6.31
C MET A 1 -9.92 17.14 4.92
N ALA A 2 -9.57 17.87 3.85
CA ALA A 2 -9.82 17.45 2.47
C ALA A 2 -8.49 17.13 1.77
N ILE A 3 -8.47 16.08 0.94
CA ILE A 3 -7.31 15.73 0.13
C ILE A 3 -7.14 16.76 -0.98
N LYS A 4 -5.95 17.37 -1.03
CA LYS A 4 -5.58 18.31 -2.09
C LYS A 4 -5.35 17.56 -3.40
N PHE A 5 -5.82 18.09 -4.52
CA PHE A 5 -5.53 17.52 -5.84
C PHE A 5 -5.20 18.60 -6.88
N LYS A 6 -4.41 18.24 -7.88
CA LYS A 6 -4.14 19.06 -9.08
C LYS A 6 -4.63 18.37 -10.35
N ALA A 7 -4.89 19.16 -11.38
CA ALA A 7 -5.14 18.64 -12.72
C ALA A 7 -3.80 18.31 -13.39
N GLN A 8 -3.64 17.09 -13.89
CA GLN A 8 -2.48 16.66 -14.67
C GLN A 8 -2.92 16.18 -16.04
N ALA A 9 -2.30 16.70 -17.09
CA ALA A 9 -2.46 16.19 -18.44
C ALA A 9 -1.83 14.79 -18.54
N LYS A 10 -2.56 13.84 -19.13
CA LYS A 10 -2.05 12.50 -19.46
C LYS A 10 -2.46 12.16 -20.89
N ARG A 11 -1.49 11.60 -21.64
CA ARG A 11 -1.73 10.95 -22.93
C ARG A 11 -2.33 9.56 -22.72
N ASN A 12 -3.13 9.11 -23.67
CA ASN A 12 -3.63 7.74 -23.66
C ASN A 12 -2.50 6.78 -24.11
N PRO A 13 -2.08 5.81 -23.28
CA PRO A 13 -1.03 4.86 -23.66
C PRO A 13 -1.45 3.90 -24.79
N GLN A 14 -2.75 3.66 -24.97
CA GLN A 14 -3.26 2.76 -26.00
C GLN A 14 -3.36 3.44 -27.38
N ASP A 15 -3.51 4.77 -27.41
CA ASP A 15 -3.57 5.55 -28.63
C ASP A 15 -3.00 6.94 -28.40
N ILE A 16 -1.76 7.13 -28.84
CA ILE A 16 -0.95 8.33 -28.63
C ILE A 16 -1.44 9.49 -29.51
N THR A 17 -2.24 9.21 -30.55
CA THR A 17 -2.72 10.23 -31.50
C THR A 17 -3.89 11.05 -30.96
N LEU A 18 -4.56 10.55 -29.92
CA LEU A 18 -5.67 11.24 -29.27
C LEU A 18 -5.18 12.45 -28.46
N PRO A 19 -5.98 13.53 -28.40
CA PRO A 19 -5.65 14.69 -27.59
C PRO A 19 -5.54 14.34 -26.10
N GLU A 20 -4.65 15.06 -25.41
CA GLU A 20 -4.37 14.87 -24.00
C GLU A 20 -5.60 15.17 -23.14
N LYS A 21 -5.82 14.35 -22.11
CA LYS A 21 -6.90 14.54 -21.13
C LYS A 21 -6.34 14.92 -19.78
N TYR A 22 -7.07 15.75 -19.04
CA TYR A 22 -6.69 16.14 -17.68
C TYR A 22 -7.35 15.21 -16.65
N TYR A 23 -6.55 14.75 -15.69
CA TYR A 23 -6.98 13.89 -14.60
C TYR A 23 -6.67 14.53 -13.25
N ALA A 24 -7.55 14.32 -12.27
CA ALA A 24 -7.27 14.67 -10.89
C ALA A 24 -6.16 13.77 -10.35
N SER A 25 -5.14 14.38 -9.76
CA SER A 25 -4.02 13.71 -9.13
C SER A 25 -3.86 14.23 -7.71
N ALA A 26 -3.96 13.34 -6.72
CA ALA A 26 -3.81 13.69 -5.32
C ALA A 26 -2.40 14.25 -5.06
N ILE A 27 -2.33 15.25 -4.19
CA ILE A 27 -1.08 15.87 -3.74
C ILE A 27 -0.86 15.40 -2.30
N ALA A 28 0.30 14.81 -2.03
CA ALA A 28 0.70 14.43 -0.68
C ALA A 28 0.86 15.68 0.19
N ASP A 29 0.48 15.57 1.46
CA ASP A 29 0.58 16.65 2.45
C ASP A 29 1.37 16.13 3.66
N GLY A 30 2.69 16.21 3.57
CA GLY A 30 3.61 15.68 4.56
C GLY A 30 3.82 14.16 4.48
N GLU A 31 4.62 13.68 5.41
CA GLU A 31 4.95 12.28 5.65
C GLU A 31 4.90 12.02 7.15
N VAL A 32 4.56 10.80 7.54
CA VAL A 32 4.59 10.34 8.93
C VAL A 32 5.48 9.11 8.95
N ASP A 33 6.58 9.18 9.69
CA ASP A 33 7.53 8.08 9.87
C ASP A 33 7.27 7.29 11.16
N LEU A 34 8.14 6.32 11.44
CA LEU A 34 8.02 5.47 12.64
C LEU A 34 8.26 6.25 13.93
N ASP A 35 9.10 7.29 13.91
CA ASP A 35 9.36 8.13 15.08
C ASP A 35 8.08 8.88 15.47
N VAL A 36 7.47 9.60 14.52
CA VAL A 36 6.22 10.32 14.74
C VAL A 36 5.07 9.37 15.11
N LEU A 37 4.98 8.19 14.48
CA LEU A 37 3.97 7.19 14.84
C LEU A 37 4.16 6.67 16.28
N SER A 38 5.41 6.47 16.70
CA SER A 38 5.69 5.97 18.05
C SER A 38 5.31 7.00 19.12
N GLU A 39 5.57 8.29 18.87
CA GLU A 39 5.16 9.39 19.74
C GLU A 39 3.63 9.47 19.85
N GLN A 40 2.94 9.42 18.70
CA GLN A 40 1.47 9.45 18.65
C GLN A 40 0.84 8.27 19.40
N ILE A 41 1.38 7.06 19.23
CA ILE A 41 0.87 5.88 19.94
C ILE A 41 1.14 6.01 21.44
N ALA A 42 2.34 6.44 21.84
CA ALA A 42 2.68 6.63 23.26
C ALA A 42 1.75 7.65 23.93
N TYR A 43 1.35 8.71 23.22
CA TYR A 43 0.36 9.67 23.71
C TYR A 43 -1.04 9.05 23.93
N GLU A 44 -1.42 8.04 23.14
CA GLU A 44 -2.71 7.36 23.23
C GLU A 44 -2.73 6.22 24.27
N CYS A 45 -1.59 5.84 24.85
CA CYS A 45 -1.48 4.72 25.77
C CYS A 45 -0.55 5.02 26.96
N THR A 46 -0.31 4.02 27.82
CA THR A 46 0.55 4.18 29.02
C THR A 46 1.99 3.72 28.78
N VAL A 47 2.35 3.39 27.54
CA VAL A 47 3.66 2.86 27.17
C VAL A 47 4.57 4.00 26.70
N THR A 48 5.88 3.87 26.91
CA THR A 48 6.82 4.91 26.47
C THR A 48 6.99 4.92 24.96
N GLU A 49 7.37 6.06 24.40
CA GLU A 49 7.70 6.20 22.97
C GLU A 49 8.75 5.17 22.54
N SER A 50 9.80 4.97 23.34
CA SER A 50 10.86 3.99 23.06
C SER A 50 10.32 2.55 22.99
N ASP A 51 9.39 2.20 23.86
CA ASP A 51 8.74 0.88 23.82
C ASP A 51 7.83 0.74 22.60
N CYS A 52 7.04 1.77 22.26
CA CYS A 52 6.21 1.80 21.07
C CYS A 52 7.04 1.63 19.80
N TYR A 53 8.16 2.35 19.69
CA TYR A 53 9.10 2.23 18.58
C TYR A 53 9.65 0.80 18.46
N ALA A 54 10.09 0.21 19.58
CA ALA A 54 10.60 -1.16 19.60
C ALA A 54 9.54 -2.20 19.14
N VAL A 55 8.27 -2.00 19.51
CA VAL A 55 7.15 -2.84 19.08
C VAL A 55 6.87 -2.68 17.59
N LEU A 56 6.83 -1.45 17.07
CA LEU A 56 6.64 -1.20 15.63
C LEU A 56 7.75 -1.83 14.79
N LEU A 57 9.01 -1.68 15.21
CA LEU A 57 10.16 -2.30 14.54
C LEU A 57 10.09 -3.83 14.60
N SER A 58 9.67 -4.39 15.72
CA SER A 58 9.46 -5.83 15.86
C SER A 58 8.31 -6.33 15.00
N LEU A 59 7.23 -5.56 14.86
CA LEU A 59 6.11 -5.88 13.99
C LEU A 59 6.57 -5.94 12.51
N GLU A 60 7.33 -4.96 12.05
CA GLU A 60 7.90 -4.94 10.70
C GLU A 60 8.71 -6.21 10.41
N ARG A 61 9.65 -6.54 11.29
CA ARG A 61 10.49 -7.76 11.17
C ARG A 61 9.65 -9.03 11.09
N ASN A 62 8.60 -9.13 11.90
CA ASN A 62 7.71 -10.30 11.91
C ASN A 62 6.85 -10.39 10.65
N ILE A 63 6.41 -9.26 10.09
CA ILE A 63 5.71 -9.23 8.80
C ILE A 63 6.64 -9.76 7.70
N ILE A 64 7.87 -9.24 7.61
CA ILE A 64 8.86 -9.67 6.61
C ILE A 64 9.12 -11.18 6.72
N ARG A 65 9.43 -11.66 7.93
CA ARG A 65 9.70 -13.09 8.18
C ARG A 65 8.52 -13.99 7.82
N SER A 66 7.30 -13.53 8.05
CA SER A 66 6.10 -14.29 7.72
C SER A 66 5.85 -14.35 6.21
N LEU A 67 6.08 -13.23 5.51
CA LEU A 67 5.95 -13.17 4.05
C LEU A 67 7.01 -14.01 3.34
N ASP A 68 8.24 -14.04 3.86
CA ASP A 68 9.33 -14.89 3.37
C ASP A 68 8.95 -16.39 3.42
N GLN A 69 8.14 -16.78 4.39
CA GLN A 69 7.59 -18.13 4.53
C GLN A 69 6.31 -18.36 3.71
N GLY A 70 5.93 -17.43 2.82
CA GLY A 70 4.72 -17.50 2.01
C GLY A 70 3.42 -17.32 2.78
N ARG A 71 3.46 -16.90 4.06
CA ARG A 71 2.25 -16.71 4.88
C ARG A 71 1.56 -15.39 4.56
N ILE A 72 0.25 -15.38 4.73
CA ILE A 72 -0.57 -14.16 4.68
C ILE A 72 -0.59 -13.54 6.08
N VAL A 73 -0.14 -12.29 6.20
CA VAL A 73 -0.18 -11.55 7.46
C VAL A 73 -1.42 -10.66 7.49
N LYS A 74 -2.38 -10.99 8.38
CA LYS A 74 -3.61 -10.22 8.56
C LYS A 74 -3.44 -9.23 9.72
N LEU A 75 -3.39 -7.94 9.43
CA LEU A 75 -3.36 -6.87 10.44
C LEU A 75 -4.78 -6.38 10.74
N GLY A 76 -5.58 -7.24 11.37
CA GLY A 76 -6.91 -6.91 11.87
C GLY A 76 -7.78 -6.15 10.86
N ARG A 77 -8.17 -4.92 11.23
CA ARG A 77 -9.05 -4.05 10.41
C ARG A 77 -8.31 -3.25 9.33
N LEU A 78 -6.98 -3.19 9.40
CA LEU A 78 -6.15 -2.42 8.49
C LEU A 78 -6.08 -3.11 7.12
N GLY A 79 -5.79 -4.41 7.10
CA GLY A 79 -5.69 -5.16 5.86
C GLY A 79 -4.88 -6.45 6.00
N ASN A 80 -4.41 -6.96 4.86
CA ASN A 80 -3.49 -8.08 4.83
C ASN A 80 -2.34 -7.87 3.85
N PHE A 81 -1.18 -8.40 4.21
CA PHE A 81 -0.01 -8.53 3.35
C PHE A 81 0.10 -9.96 2.87
N GLN A 82 0.44 -10.15 1.60
CA GLN A 82 0.81 -11.44 1.05
C GLN A 82 1.76 -11.32 -0.13
N VAL A 83 2.48 -12.40 -0.41
CA VAL A 83 3.26 -12.51 -1.65
C VAL A 83 2.34 -12.82 -2.83
N SER A 84 2.63 -12.20 -3.97
CA SER A 84 2.04 -12.52 -5.27
C SER A 84 3.14 -12.63 -6.30
N VAL A 85 2.99 -13.61 -7.18
CA VAL A 85 3.91 -13.86 -8.28
C VAL A 85 3.24 -13.57 -9.62
N SER A 86 4.05 -13.16 -10.58
CA SER A 86 3.71 -13.21 -12.01
C SER A 86 4.64 -14.21 -12.67
N SER A 87 4.09 -14.96 -13.62
CA SER A 87 4.83 -15.93 -14.41
C SER A 87 4.54 -15.74 -15.89
N GLU A 88 5.40 -16.32 -16.72
CA GLU A 88 5.04 -16.57 -18.11
C GLU A 88 3.89 -17.57 -18.20
N GLY A 89 3.00 -17.39 -19.17
CA GLY A 89 1.97 -18.36 -19.50
C GLY A 89 2.54 -19.55 -20.26
N ARG A 90 1.94 -20.72 -20.06
CA ARG A 90 2.15 -21.94 -20.84
C ARG A 90 0.80 -22.57 -21.14
N ASP A 91 0.77 -23.40 -22.16
CA ASP A 91 -0.48 -23.99 -22.67
C ASP A 91 -1.00 -25.11 -21.77
N THR A 92 -0.09 -25.79 -21.05
CA THR A 92 -0.43 -26.89 -20.14
C THR A 92 0.01 -26.60 -18.69
N PRO A 93 -0.75 -27.06 -17.67
CA PRO A 93 -0.36 -26.92 -16.27
C PRO A 93 0.97 -27.60 -15.93
N GLU A 94 1.29 -28.71 -16.61
CA GLU A 94 2.48 -29.52 -16.36
C GLU A 94 3.78 -28.79 -16.74
N GLU A 95 3.71 -27.85 -17.68
CA GLU A 95 4.85 -27.01 -18.06
C GLU A 95 5.15 -25.90 -17.03
N VAL A 96 4.21 -25.60 -16.14
CA VAL A 96 4.36 -24.53 -15.15
C VAL A 96 5.33 -24.96 -14.06
N ASN A 97 6.47 -24.28 -13.98
CA ASN A 97 7.49 -24.51 -12.98
C ASN A 97 8.01 -23.21 -12.36
N ALA A 98 8.77 -23.32 -11.28
CA ALA A 98 9.29 -22.15 -10.53
C ALA A 98 10.19 -21.24 -11.38
N GLY A 99 10.85 -21.78 -12.42
CA GLY A 99 11.68 -21.00 -13.34
C GLY A 99 10.88 -20.05 -14.24
N LEU A 100 9.57 -20.25 -14.37
CA LEU A 100 8.69 -19.34 -15.13
C LEU A 100 8.27 -18.10 -14.33
N ILE A 101 8.58 -18.03 -13.04
CA ILE A 101 8.23 -16.88 -12.20
C ILE A 101 9.13 -15.70 -12.59
N THR A 102 8.54 -14.66 -13.15
CA THR A 102 9.26 -13.47 -13.65
C THR A 102 9.34 -12.36 -12.61
N LYS A 103 8.36 -12.28 -11.69
CA LYS A 103 8.31 -11.21 -10.69
C LYS A 103 7.57 -11.65 -9.44
N ALA A 104 8.13 -11.36 -8.27
CA ALA A 104 7.42 -11.40 -7.00
C ALA A 104 7.12 -9.97 -6.51
N ARG A 105 5.99 -9.79 -5.83
CA ARG A 105 5.61 -8.52 -5.19
C ARG A 105 4.85 -8.77 -3.90
N VAL A 106 4.95 -7.84 -2.96
CA VAL A 106 4.07 -7.81 -1.79
C VAL A 106 2.78 -7.09 -2.17
N LEU A 107 1.64 -7.74 -1.95
CA LEU A 107 0.33 -7.14 -2.07
C LEU A 107 -0.18 -6.74 -0.70
N PHE A 108 -0.55 -5.47 -0.56
CA PHE A 108 -1.40 -5.01 0.54
C PHE A 108 -2.85 -4.94 0.07
N ARG A 109 -3.75 -5.67 0.73
CA ARG A 109 -5.20 -5.54 0.49
C ARG A 109 -5.84 -4.76 1.63
N PRO A 110 -6.46 -3.60 1.34
CA PRO A 110 -7.09 -2.78 2.37
C PRO A 110 -8.27 -3.52 3.00
N GLY A 111 -8.31 -3.50 4.32
CA GLY A 111 -9.40 -4.01 5.13
C GLY A 111 -10.64 -3.12 5.03
N ARG A 112 -11.73 -3.55 5.68
CA ARG A 112 -13.04 -2.88 5.58
C ARG A 112 -12.98 -1.40 5.97
N ARG A 113 -12.25 -1.05 7.04
CA ARG A 113 -12.18 0.32 7.56
C ARG A 113 -11.46 1.28 6.60
N LEU A 114 -10.38 0.81 5.96
CA LEU A 114 -9.69 1.60 4.92
C LEU A 114 -10.56 1.77 3.68
N ARG A 115 -11.33 0.75 3.28
CA ARG A 115 -12.26 0.90 2.15
C ARG A 115 -13.37 1.90 2.43
N SER A 116 -13.95 1.87 3.64
CA SER A 116 -14.95 2.85 4.07
C SER A 116 -14.37 4.26 4.08
N LEU A 117 -13.16 4.43 4.61
CA LEU A 117 -12.46 5.72 4.58
C LEU A 117 -12.42 6.31 3.16
N LEU A 118 -12.10 5.52 2.14
CA LEU A 118 -12.01 5.99 0.75
C LEU A 118 -13.33 6.56 0.20
N THR A 119 -14.48 6.04 0.66
CA THR A 119 -15.80 6.53 0.27
C THR A 119 -16.13 7.87 0.93
N ASP A 120 -15.63 8.08 2.15
CA ASP A 120 -15.95 9.26 2.97
C ASP A 120 -14.98 10.44 2.74
N LEU A 121 -13.99 10.29 1.85
CA LEU A 121 -13.00 11.32 1.55
C LEU A 121 -13.62 12.53 0.85
N THR A 122 -13.20 13.72 1.29
CA THR A 122 -13.51 14.99 0.62
C THR A 122 -12.27 15.50 -0.11
N TYR A 123 -12.47 16.18 -1.25
CA TYR A 123 -11.39 16.63 -2.12
C TYR A 123 -11.45 18.13 -2.35
N LYS A 124 -10.28 18.78 -2.36
CA LYS A 124 -10.13 20.21 -2.65
C LYS A 124 -9.08 20.41 -3.72
N LYS A 125 -9.39 21.19 -4.75
CA LYS A 125 -8.38 21.55 -5.76
C LYS A 125 -7.32 22.43 -5.10
N ALA A 126 -6.05 22.09 -5.25
CA ALA A 126 -4.95 22.92 -4.81
C ALA A 126 -4.99 24.24 -5.59
N SER A 127 -4.96 25.34 -4.84
CA SER A 127 -4.85 26.70 -5.38
C SER A 127 -3.48 26.93 -6.00
#